data_AF-A0A2D6TNY3-F1
#
_entry.id   AF-A0A2D6TNY3-F1
#
_cell.length_a   1.000
_cell.length_b   1.000
_cell.length_c   1.000
_cell.angle_alpha   90.00
_cell.angle_beta   90.00
_cell.angle_gamma   90.00
#
_symmetry.space_group_name_H-M   'P 1'
#
loop_
_entity.id
_entity.type
_entity.pdbx_description
1 polymer ?
#
loop_
_entity_poly.entity_id
_entity_poly.type
_entity_poly.pdbx_seq_one_letter_code
_entity_poly.pdbx_strand_id
1 'polypeptide(L)' 'MIITFAHYKGGTGKTSSCISVAEHLAKQDKKVLVVDLDPQGNATSGLGIDKNSLQGNMYHVMNGEKKY' A
#
# COMPACT_ATOMS: atom_id res chain seq x y z
N MET A 1 3.97 -2.85 14.91
CA MET A 1 2.50 -2.86 14.82
C MET A 1 2.12 -3.04 13.37
N ILE A 2 1.15 -3.91 13.07
CA ILE A 2 0.65 -4.16 11.72
C ILE A 2 -0.85 -3.84 11.72
N ILE A 3 -1.32 -3.03 10.76
CA ILE A 3 -2.72 -2.67 10.59
C ILE A 3 -3.13 -3.09 9.18
N THR A 4 -4.20 -3.88 9.07
CA THR A 4 -4.67 -4.42 7.79
C THR A 4 -6.04 -3.86 7.44
N PHE A 5 -6.19 -3.36 6.21
CA PHE A 5 -7.45 -2.83 5.68
C PHE A 5 -8.02 -3.81 4.65
N ALA A 6 -8.92 -4.70 5.09
CA ALA A 6 -9.46 -5.78 4.27
C ALA A 6 -11.00 -5.77 4.25
N HIS A 7 -11.57 -6.03 3.08
CA HIS A 7 -13.02 -6.10 2.84
C HIS A 7 -13.27 -6.71 1.46
N TYR A 8 -14.16 -7.71 1.38
CA TYR A 8 -14.42 -8.49 0.16
C TYR A 8 -14.99 -7.65 -1.00
N LYS A 9 -15.83 -6.65 -0.68
CA LYS A 9 -16.42 -5.74 -1.68
C LYS A 9 -15.45 -4.62 -2.07
N GLY A 10 -15.36 -4.31 -3.36
CA GLY A 10 -14.65 -3.14 -3.88
C GLY A 10 -15.36 -1.81 -3.57
N GLY A 11 -14.62 -0.69 -3.60
CA GLY A 11 -15.21 0.64 -3.41
C GLY A 11 -15.70 0.95 -1.98
N THR A 12 -15.22 0.24 -0.97
CA THR A 12 -15.62 0.43 0.45
C THR A 12 -14.69 1.35 1.25
N GLY A 13 -13.78 2.08 0.58
CA GLY A 13 -12.88 3.04 1.22
C GLY A 13 -11.58 2.45 1.80
N LYS A 14 -11.29 1.15 1.65
CA LYS A 14 -10.07 0.49 2.20
C LYS A 14 -8.78 1.24 1.94
N THR A 15 -8.50 1.54 0.67
CA THR A 15 -7.26 2.21 0.23
C THR A 15 -7.17 3.61 0.80
N SER A 16 -8.28 4.37 0.72
CA SER A 16 -8.36 5.72 1.26
C SER A 16 -8.12 5.74 2.77
N SER A 17 -8.76 4.84 3.52
CA SER A 17 -8.54 4.72 4.97
C SER A 17 -7.10 4.32 5.31
N CYS A 18 -6.51 3.40 4.56
CA CYS A 18 -5.11 3.00 4.73
C CYS A 18 -4.17 4.20 4.57
N ILE A 19 -4.33 4.98 3.49
CA ILE A 19 -3.51 6.18 3.24
C ILE A 19 -3.72 7.23 4.33
N SER A 20 -4.96 7.54 4.71
CA SER A 20 -5.24 8.56 5.73
C SER A 20 -4.69 8.19 7.12
N VAL A 21 -4.77 6.90 7.50
CA VAL A 21 -4.17 6.42 8.76
C VAL A 21 -2.64 6.47 8.69
N ALA A 22 -2.05 6.04 7.57
CA ALA A 22 -0.60 6.10 7.37
C ALA A 22 -0.07 7.54 7.44
N GLU A 23 -0.75 8.48 6.79
CA GLU A 23 -0.43 9.91 6.81
C GLU A 23 -0.50 10.48 8.23
N HIS A 24 -1.59 10.20 8.97
CA HIS A 24 -1.72 10.67 10.36
C HIS A 24 -0.62 10.10 11.25
N LEU A 25 -0.28 8.81 11.13
CA LEU A 25 0.81 8.21 11.89
C LEU A 25 2.16 8.85 11.55
N ALA A 26 2.43 9.11 10.26
CA ALA A 26 3.65 9.77 9.82
C ALA A 26 3.75 11.20 10.37
N LYS A 27 2.65 11.95 10.40
CA LYS A 27 2.56 13.29 11.03
C LYS A 27 2.78 13.29 12.54
N GLN A 28 2.74 12.13 13.19
CA GLN A 28 3.05 11.94 14.62
C GLN A 28 4.47 11.36 14.80
N ASP A 29 5.37 11.63 13.85
CA ASP A 29 6.77 11.19 13.83
C ASP A 29 6.96 9.66 13.93
N LYS A 30 5.96 8.88 13.51
CA LYS A 30 6.09 7.42 13.41
C LYS A 30 6.72 7.05 12.07
N LYS A 31 7.61 6.05 12.09
CA LYS A 31 8.06 5.38 10.86
C LYS A 31 6.92 4.52 10.34
N VAL A 32 6.44 4.82 9.14
CA VAL A 32 5.29 4.15 8.51
C VAL A 32 5.72 3.53 7.19
N LEU A 33 5.28 2.30 6.94
CA LEU A 33 5.40 1.60 5.66
C LEU A 33 4.00 1.22 5.20
N VAL A 34 3.60 1.70 4.01
CA VAL A 34 2.39 1.25 3.33
C VAL A 34 2.74 0.08 2.42
N VAL A 35 2.03 -1.03 2.56
CA VAL A 35 2.18 -2.21 1.72
C VAL A 35 0.93 -2.35 0.86
N ASP A 36 1.07 -2.17 -0.46
CA ASP A 36 -0.03 -2.33 -1.41
C ASP A 36 -0.13 -3.79 -1.88
N LEU A 37 -1.22 -4.46 -1.50
CA LEU A 37 -1.51 -5.85 -1.87
C LEU A 37 -2.68 -5.96 -2.85
N ASP A 38 -3.19 -4.84 -3.36
CA ASP A 38 -4.20 -4.84 -4.41
C ASP A 38 -3.49 -4.79 -5.78
N PRO A 39 -3.70 -5.75 -6.69
CA PRO A 39 -3.11 -5.73 -8.04
C PRO A 39 -3.40 -4.45 -8.82
N GLN A 40 -4.46 -3.70 -8.48
CA GLN A 40 -4.76 -2.42 -9.10
C GLN A 40 -3.76 -1.30 -8.73
N GLY A 41 -2.99 -1.47 -7.63
CA GLY A 41 -1.98 -0.53 -7.20
C GLY A 41 -2.54 0.82 -6.74
N ASN A 42 -3.76 0.81 -6.18
CA ASN A 42 -4.47 2.03 -5.80
C ASN A 42 -3.81 2.78 -4.63
N ALA A 43 -3.13 2.08 -3.71
CA ALA A 43 -2.40 2.75 -2.64
C ALA A 43 -1.12 3.39 -3.18
N THR A 44 -0.41 2.68 -4.06
CA THR A 44 0.78 3.20 -4.75
C THR A 44 0.48 4.48 -5.52
N SER A 45 -0.54 4.47 -6.39
CA SER A 45 -0.93 5.66 -7.15
C SER A 45 -1.51 6.76 -6.26
N GLY A 46 -2.28 6.40 -5.23
CA GLY A 46 -2.82 7.34 -4.25
C GLY A 46 -1.74 8.08 -3.43
N LEU A 47 -0.52 7.51 -3.34
CA LEU A 47 0.66 8.14 -2.76
C LEU A 47 1.50 8.93 -3.77
N GLY A 48 1.02 9.09 -5.01
CA GLY A 48 1.71 9.85 -6.06
C GLY A 48 2.82 9.09 -6.78
N ILE A 49 2.92 7.76 -6.58
CA ILE A 49 3.92 6.92 -7.24
C ILE A 49 3.33 6.34 -8.52
N ASP A 50 4.01 6.54 -9.66
CA ASP A 50 3.64 5.86 -10.90
C ASP A 50 4.00 4.37 -10.82
N LYS A 51 2.98 3.53 -10.67
CA LYS A 51 3.12 2.07 -10.59
C LYS A 51 3.81 1.45 -11.80
N ASN A 52 3.73 2.07 -12.99
CA ASN A 52 4.34 1.54 -14.21
C ASN A 52 5.85 1.83 -14.27
N SER A 53 6.33 2.78 -13.49
CA SER A 53 7.75 3.10 -13.38
C SER A 53 8.53 2.15 -12.45
N LEU A 54 7.82 1.31 -11.68
CA LEU A 54 8.43 0.44 -10.67
C LEU A 54 8.99 -0.83 -11.29
N GLN A 55 10.25 -1.16 -10.97
CA GLN A 55 10.93 -2.40 -11.41
C GLN A 55 10.43 -3.68 -10.69
N GLY A 56 9.27 -3.64 -10.07
CA GLY A 56 8.73 -4.73 -9.27
C GLY A 56 7.77 -4.22 -8.20
N ASN A 57 6.89 -5.12 -7.74
CA ASN A 57 5.82 -4.83 -6.81
C ASN A 57 5.66 -6.03 -5.85
N MET A 58 4.64 -5.97 -4.98
CA MET A 58 4.41 -7.01 -3.98
C MET A 58 4.16 -8.40 -4.56
N TYR A 59 3.67 -8.52 -5.79
CA TYR A 59 3.52 -9.82 -6.46
C TYR A 59 4.87 -10.52 -6.64
N HIS A 60 5.88 -9.82 -7.16
CA HIS A 60 7.22 -10.35 -7.37
C HIS A 60 7.88 -10.76 -6.05
N VAL A 61 7.66 -9.96 -5.00
CA VAL A 61 8.18 -10.23 -3.66
C VAL A 61 7.53 -11.48 -3.07
N MET A 62 6.20 -11.62 -3.17
CA MET A 62 5.48 -12.79 -2.68
C MET A 62 5.88 -14.09 -3.41
N ASN A 63 6.21 -13.98 -4.69
CA ASN A 63 6.71 -15.10 -5.49
C ASN A 63 8.21 -15.38 -5.28
N GLY A 64 8.92 -14.56 -4.51
CA GLY A 64 10.37 -14.69 -4.29
C GLY A 64 11.22 -14.29 -5.51
N GLU A 65 10.63 -13.66 -6.52
CA GLU A 65 11.30 -13.17 -7.73
C GLU A 65 12.12 -11.89 -7.47
N LYS A 66 11.78 -11.14 -6.42
CA LYS A 66 12.50 -9.94 -6.00
C LYS A 66 12.80 -9.97 -4.50
N LYS A 67 14.08 -9.81 -4.15
CA LYS A 67 14.53 -9.62 -2.76
C LYS A 67 14.59 -8.13 -2.42
N TYR A 68 14.28 -7.81 -1.17
CA TYR A 68 14.34 -6.45 -0.60
C TYR A 68 15.77 -5.91 -0.55
#